data_AF-A0A7W0TTM7-F1
#
_entry.id   AF-A0A7W0TTM7-F1
#
_cell.length_a   1.000
_cell.length_b   1.000
_cell.length_c   1.000
_cell.angle_alpha   90.00
_cell.angle_beta   90.00
_cell.angle_gamma   90.00
#
_symmetry.space_group_name_H-M   'P 1'
#
loop_
_entity.id
_entity.type
_entity.pdbx_description
1 polymer ?
#
loop_
_entity_poly.entity_id
_entity_poly.type
_entity_poly.pdbx_seq_one_letter_code
_entity_poly.pdbx_strand_id
1 'polypeptide(L)'
;MVDRAVAAAEVHLWWASLRVPPERLARLEALLTGDERTRADRFRFARDRARFVVARGMLREILGRYLDRDPAALRFAYGAHGKPALAETSTGLRFNLAHSGDAALFAVRWERDIGVDLEPVRTDLDLGELAAIVLTPGERALL
;
A
#
# COMPACT_ATOMS: atom_id res chain seq x y z
N MET A 1 14.47 -12.62 -6.77
CA MET A 1 14.11 -12.52 -8.19
C MET A 1 12.59 -12.62 -8.23
N VAL A 2 11.89 -11.56 -8.61
CA VAL A 2 10.41 -11.59 -8.64
C VAL A 2 10.03 -12.37 -9.88
N ASP A 3 9.32 -13.49 -9.72
CA ASP A 3 8.76 -14.19 -10.87
C ASP A 3 7.78 -13.25 -11.57
N ARG A 4 8.03 -12.98 -12.85
CA ARG A 4 7.24 -12.04 -13.67
C ARG A 4 5.82 -12.58 -13.91
N ALA A 5 5.60 -13.88 -13.72
CA ALA A 5 4.32 -14.51 -13.90
C ALA A 5 3.61 -14.70 -12.55
N VAL A 6 2.84 -13.71 -12.12
CA VAL A 6 1.74 -14.01 -11.18
C VAL A 6 0.76 -14.83 -11.99
N ALA A 7 0.55 -16.11 -11.65
CA ALA A 7 -0.53 -16.86 -12.28
C ALA A 7 -1.85 -16.11 -12.07
N ALA A 8 -2.84 -16.21 -12.97
CA ALA A 8 -4.06 -15.39 -12.91
C ALA A 8 -4.82 -15.45 -11.56
N ALA A 9 -4.59 -16.49 -10.74
CA ALA A 9 -5.17 -16.68 -9.42
C ALA A 9 -4.26 -16.28 -8.24
N GLU A 10 -3.01 -15.90 -8.48
CA GLU A 10 -2.03 -15.67 -7.43
C GLU A 10 -2.07 -14.22 -6.91
N VAL A 11 -1.75 -14.07 -5.62
CA VAL A 11 -1.63 -12.78 -4.94
C VAL A 11 -0.22 -12.69 -4.38
N HIS A 12 0.51 -11.66 -4.79
CA HIS A 12 1.83 -11.39 -4.24
C HIS A 12 1.69 -10.35 -3.13
N LEU A 13 2.24 -10.68 -1.97
CA LEU A 13 2.31 -9.80 -0.81
C LEU A 13 3.75 -9.32 -0.61
N TRP A 14 3.90 -8.00 -0.46
CA TRP A 14 5.17 -7.35 -0.17
C TRP A 14 5.07 -6.68 1.18
N TRP A 15 5.83 -7.17 2.14
CA TRP A 15 5.99 -6.49 3.42
C TRP A 15 7.23 -5.61 3.40
N ALA A 16 7.15 -4.41 3.96
CA ALA A 16 8.28 -3.51 4.08
C ALA A 16 8.23 -2.64 5.34
N SER A 17 9.41 -2.31 5.86
CA SER A 17 9.59 -1.23 6.84
C SER A 17 9.54 0.13 6.14
N LEU A 18 8.77 1.06 6.70
CA LEU A 18 8.74 2.47 6.30
C LEU A 18 9.87 3.29 6.95
N ARG A 19 10.58 2.73 7.92
CA ARG A 19 11.84 3.28 8.41
C ARG A 19 12.96 2.78 7.52
N VAL A 20 13.51 3.69 6.73
CA VAL A 20 14.62 3.42 5.81
C VAL A 20 15.73 4.46 6.01
N PRO A 21 16.98 4.14 5.64
CA PRO A 21 18.07 5.10 5.65
C PRO A 21 17.82 6.33 4.74
N PRO A 22 18.43 7.50 5.02
CA PRO A 22 18.23 8.72 4.25
C PRO A 22 18.51 8.58 2.75
N GLU A 23 19.51 7.81 2.36
CA GLU A 23 19.85 7.57 0.96
C GLU A 23 18.77 6.76 0.23
N ARG A 24 18.10 5.84 0.93
CA ARG A 24 16.96 5.11 0.37
C ARG A 24 15.74 6.00 0.28
N LEU A 25 15.49 6.84 1.30
CA LEU A 25 14.43 7.84 1.27
C LEU A 25 14.58 8.77 0.07
N ALA A 26 15.77 9.34 -0.15
CA ALA A 26 16.04 10.24 -1.28
C ALA A 26 15.83 9.56 -2.64
N ARG A 27 16.26 8.29 -2.81
CA ARG A 27 16.00 7.52 -4.03
C ARG A 27 14.50 7.30 -4.27
N LEU A 28 13.76 6.95 -3.23
CA LEU A 28 12.31 6.75 -3.32
C LEU A 28 11.59 8.06 -3.62
N GLU A 29 12.02 9.16 -2.99
CA GLU A 29 11.49 10.51 -3.25
C GLU A 29 11.69 10.91 -4.72
N ALA A 30 12.84 10.58 -5.33
CA ALA A 30 13.10 10.89 -6.72
C ALA A 30 12.05 10.28 -7.68
N LEU A 31 11.43 9.14 -7.32
CA LEU A 31 10.42 8.46 -8.12
C LEU A 31 9.03 9.12 -8.10
N LEU A 32 8.74 10.00 -7.14
CA LEU A 32 7.41 10.57 -6.97
C LEU A 32 7.07 11.56 -8.10
N THR A 33 5.79 11.64 -8.47
CA THR A 33 5.30 12.70 -9.35
C THR A 33 5.09 14.01 -8.59
N GLY A 34 4.91 15.12 -9.32
CA GLY A 34 4.75 16.45 -8.69
C GLY A 34 3.52 16.54 -7.76
N ASP A 35 2.41 15.89 -8.13
CA ASP A 35 1.20 15.76 -7.30
C ASP A 35 1.46 14.95 -6.03
N GLU A 36 2.26 13.88 -6.12
CA GLU A 36 2.64 13.08 -4.95
C GLU A 36 3.58 13.82 -4.02
N ARG A 37 4.57 14.56 -4.55
CA ARG A 37 5.44 15.44 -3.76
C ARG A 37 4.60 16.51 -3.05
N THR A 38 3.69 17.16 -3.78
CA THR A 38 2.74 18.13 -3.21
C THR A 38 1.90 17.50 -2.09
N ARG A 39 1.47 16.25 -2.25
CA ARG A 39 0.74 15.53 -1.19
C ARG A 39 1.64 15.19 0.00
N ALA A 40 2.89 14.82 -0.23
CA ALA A 40 3.87 14.59 0.83
C ALA A 40 4.12 15.85 1.66
N ASP A 41 4.19 17.01 1.01
CA ASP A 41 4.46 18.29 1.68
C ASP A 41 3.28 18.83 2.50
N ARG A 42 2.08 18.25 2.35
CA ARG A 42 0.91 18.57 3.18
C ARG A 42 0.95 17.91 4.56
N PHE A 43 1.83 16.95 4.81
CA PHE A 43 1.94 16.33 6.12
C PHE A 43 2.56 17.30 7.13
N ARG A 44 1.90 17.47 8.28
CA ARG A 44 2.36 18.34 9.37
C ARG A 44 3.67 17.86 9.99
N PHE A 45 3.84 16.54 10.11
CA PHE A 45 4.99 15.94 10.78
C PHE A 45 5.96 15.31 9.78
N ALA A 46 7.26 15.58 9.95
CA ALA A 46 8.31 15.05 9.09
C ALA A 46 8.31 13.51 9.03
N ARG A 47 7.95 12.85 10.13
CA ARG A 47 7.82 11.38 10.19
C ARG A 47 6.75 10.85 9.23
N ASP A 48 5.58 11.49 9.21
CA ASP A 48 4.47 11.05 8.37
C ASP A 48 4.72 11.38 6.90
N ARG A 49 5.36 12.53 6.62
CA ARG A 49 5.90 12.84 5.29
C ARG A 49 6.85 11.75 4.80
N ALA A 50 7.85 11.39 5.62
CA ALA A 50 8.83 10.37 5.25
C ALA A 50 8.17 9.01 5.00
N ARG A 51 7.27 8.57 5.88
CA ARG A 51 6.49 7.33 5.70
C ARG A 51 5.69 7.32 4.41
N PHE A 52 5.02 8.42 4.09
CA PHE A 52 4.27 8.55 2.83
C PHE A 52 5.20 8.42 1.62
N VAL A 53 6.33 9.12 1.62
CA VAL A 53 7.33 9.06 0.54
C VAL A 53 7.85 7.65 0.35
N VAL A 54 8.22 6.97 1.45
CA VAL A 54 8.74 5.61 1.40
C VAL A 54 7.69 4.65 0.86
N ALA A 55 6.47 4.68 1.40
CA ALA A 55 5.38 3.82 0.95
C ALA A 55 5.06 4.05 -0.53
N ARG A 56 5.02 5.32 -0.97
CA ARG A 56 4.70 5.67 -2.36
C ARG A 56 5.80 5.27 -3.33
N GLY A 57 7.06 5.54 -2.99
CA GLY A 57 8.20 5.14 -3.82
C GLY A 57 8.31 3.62 -3.93
N MET A 58 8.11 2.88 -2.82
CA MET A 58 8.12 1.42 -2.83
C MET A 58 6.99 0.86 -3.70
N LEU A 59 5.78 1.42 -3.59
CA LEU A 59 4.66 1.04 -4.47
C LEU A 59 5.04 1.22 -5.95
N ARG A 60 5.63 2.35 -6.33
CA ARG A 60 6.09 2.61 -7.70
C ARG A 60 7.13 1.58 -8.14
N GLU A 61 8.13 1.29 -7.32
CA GLU A 61 9.14 0.27 -7.66
C GLU A 61 8.53 -1.12 -7.85
N ILE A 62 7.62 -1.51 -6.96
CA ILE A 62 6.94 -2.80 -7.02
C ILE A 62 6.15 -2.89 -8.33
N LEU A 63 5.27 -1.92 -8.60
CA LEU A 63 4.44 -1.91 -9.81
C LEU A 63 5.26 -1.77 -11.09
N GLY A 64 6.35 -0.99 -11.08
CA GLY A 64 7.26 -0.86 -12.22
C GLY A 64 7.88 -2.20 -12.60
N ARG A 65 8.20 -3.05 -11.62
CA ARG A 65 8.69 -4.41 -11.88
C ARG A 65 7.64 -5.32 -12.51
N TYR A 66 6.38 -5.25 -12.07
CA TYR A 66 5.29 -6.04 -12.67
C TYR A 66 4.94 -5.59 -14.08
N LEU A 67 5.00 -4.29 -14.35
CA LEU A 67 4.64 -3.71 -15.64
C LEU A 67 5.82 -3.63 -16.63
N ASP A 68 7.03 -3.97 -16.18
CA ASP A 68 8.29 -3.75 -16.89
C ASP A 68 8.47 -2.30 -17.40
N ARG A 69 8.18 -1.34 -16.50
CA ARG A 69 8.20 0.09 -16.79
C ARG A 69 8.99 0.86 -15.75
N ASP A 70 9.48 2.02 -16.14
CA ASP A 70 10.09 2.97 -15.21
C ASP A 70 9.08 3.34 -14.09
N PRO A 71 9.40 3.08 -12.82
CA PRO A 71 8.59 3.49 -11.67
C PRO A 71 8.18 4.97 -11.67
N ALA A 72 9.03 5.87 -12.16
CA ALA A 72 8.75 7.31 -12.21
C ALA A 72 7.75 7.69 -13.33
N ALA A 73 7.67 6.87 -14.38
CA ALA A 73 6.74 7.05 -15.49
C ALA A 73 5.31 6.63 -15.14
N LEU A 74 5.11 5.82 -14.10
CA LEU A 74 3.78 5.40 -13.68
C LEU A 74 2.90 6.61 -13.29
N ARG A 75 1.61 6.52 -13.63
CA ARG A 75 0.60 7.52 -13.29
C ARG A 75 -0.51 6.85 -12.49
N PHE A 76 -0.88 7.50 -11.39
CA PHE A 76 -1.98 7.06 -10.56
C PHE A 76 -3.19 7.96 -10.73
N ALA A 77 -4.37 7.36 -10.74
CA ALA A 77 -5.63 8.03 -10.52
C ALA A 77 -6.04 7.84 -9.04
N TYR A 78 -6.83 8.76 -8.52
CA TYR A 78 -7.32 8.71 -7.15
C TYR A 78 -8.84 8.63 -7.15
N GLY A 79 -9.39 7.60 -6.50
CA GLY A 79 -10.84 7.48 -6.31
C GLY A 79 -11.36 8.45 -5.25
N ALA A 80 -12.68 8.47 -5.07
CA ALA A 80 -13.39 9.36 -4.13
C ALA A 80 -12.84 9.31 -2.68
N HIS A 81 -12.31 8.16 -2.26
CA HIS A 81 -11.75 7.94 -0.92
C HIS A 81 -10.23 8.10 -0.87
N GLY A 82 -9.60 8.67 -1.91
CA GLY A 82 -8.15 8.89 -1.97
C GLY A 82 -7.30 7.63 -2.19
N LYS A 83 -7.94 6.46 -2.42
CA LYS A 83 -7.28 5.21 -2.78
C LYS A 83 -6.63 5.35 -4.17
N PRO A 84 -5.31 5.11 -4.30
CA PRO A 84 -4.64 5.14 -5.59
C PRO A 84 -5.00 3.92 -6.43
N ALA A 85 -5.13 4.12 -7.74
CA ALA A 85 -5.21 3.09 -8.75
C ALA A 85 -4.30 3.46 -9.93
N LEU A 86 -3.88 2.51 -10.75
CA LEU A 86 -3.18 2.84 -12.00
C LEU A 86 -4.13 3.62 -12.91
N ALA A 87 -3.66 4.74 -13.48
CA ALA A 87 -4.45 5.54 -14.40
C ALA A 87 -4.74 4.77 -15.70
N GLU A 88 -3.80 3.92 -16.14
CA GLU A 88 -3.99 3.00 -17.26
C GLU A 88 -4.72 1.74 -16.81
N THR A 89 -6.01 1.64 -17.15
CA THR A 89 -6.88 0.54 -16.74
C THR A 89 -6.70 -0.73 -17.58
N SER A 90 -6.09 -0.63 -18.76
CA SER A 90 -5.86 -1.75 -19.69
C SER A 90 -4.77 -2.73 -19.24
N THR A 91 -3.96 -2.37 -18.23
CA THR A 91 -2.89 -3.26 -17.75
C THR A 91 -3.42 -4.54 -17.11
N GLY A 92 -4.64 -4.53 -16.58
CA GLY A 92 -5.17 -5.63 -15.78
C GLY A 92 -4.52 -5.77 -14.40
N LEU A 93 -3.47 -5.02 -14.06
CA LEU A 93 -2.80 -5.11 -12.76
C LEU A 93 -3.62 -4.38 -11.69
N ARG A 94 -3.93 -5.09 -10.61
CA ARG A 94 -4.66 -4.57 -9.45
C ARG A 94 -3.75 -4.60 -8.23
N PHE A 95 -3.86 -3.57 -7.40
CA PHE A 95 -3.07 -3.48 -6.18
C PHE A 95 -3.83 -2.87 -5.02
N ASN A 96 -3.37 -3.16 -3.82
CA ASN A 96 -3.78 -2.49 -2.61
C ASN A 96 -2.58 -2.28 -1.68
N LEU A 97 -2.70 -1.31 -0.78
CA LEU A 97 -1.67 -0.93 0.17
C LEU A 97 -2.35 -0.64 1.51
N ALA A 98 -1.84 -1.26 2.56
CA ALA A 98 -2.14 -0.91 3.94
C ALA A 98 -0.84 -0.58 4.68
N HIS A 99 -0.91 0.31 5.66
CA HIS A 99 0.23 0.61 6.51
C HIS A 99 -0.23 0.84 7.95
N SER A 100 0.57 0.39 8.90
CA SER A 100 0.36 0.71 10.30
C SER A 100 1.70 0.93 11.00
N GLY A 101 1.78 2.05 11.72
CA GLY A 101 3.04 2.51 12.31
C GLY A 101 4.15 2.64 11.27
N ASP A 102 5.18 1.81 11.41
CA ASP A 102 6.35 1.79 10.53
C ASP A 102 6.37 0.59 9.57
N ALA A 103 5.25 -0.13 9.42
CA ALA A 103 5.10 -1.25 8.51
C ALA A 103 4.13 -0.91 7.37
N ALA A 104 4.42 -1.43 6.17
CA ALA A 104 3.54 -1.39 5.03
C ALA A 104 3.42 -2.77 4.40
N LEU A 105 2.21 -3.07 3.91
CA LEU A 105 1.89 -4.28 3.17
C LEU A 105 1.28 -3.89 1.83
N PHE A 106 1.88 -4.36 0.75
CA PHE A 106 1.38 -4.16 -0.62
C PHE A 106 0.88 -5.49 -1.15
N ALA A 107 -0.33 -5.50 -1.69
CA ALA A 107 -0.90 -6.66 -2.36
C ALA A 107 -1.01 -6.36 -3.86
N VAL A 108 -0.59 -7.30 -4.70
CA VAL A 108 -0.60 -7.18 -6.16
C VAL A 108 -1.16 -8.45 -6.79
N ARG A 109 -2.04 -8.30 -7.78
CA ARG A 109 -2.62 -9.41 -8.56
C ARG A 109 -3.09 -8.95 -9.94
N TRP A 110 -3.38 -9.90 -10.83
CA TRP A 110 -4.01 -9.60 -12.11
C TRP A 110 -5.55 -9.71 -12.07
N GLU A 111 -6.18 -8.93 -12.95
CA GLU A 111 -7.58 -8.90 -13.40
C GLU A 111 -8.63 -8.51 -12.37
N ARG A 112 -8.59 -9.11 -11.18
CA ARG A 112 -9.63 -8.96 -10.15
C ARG A 112 -9.18 -8.04 -9.02
N ASP A 113 -10.15 -7.43 -8.36
CA ASP A 113 -9.87 -6.53 -7.24
C ASP A 113 -9.25 -7.24 -6.04
N ILE A 114 -8.54 -6.47 -5.23
CA ILE A 114 -7.88 -6.90 -4.00
C ILE A 114 -7.94 -5.81 -2.94
N GLY A 115 -8.08 -6.26 -1.70
CA GLY A 115 -7.90 -5.47 -0.49
C GLY A 115 -6.89 -6.16 0.41
N VAL A 116 -6.10 -5.37 1.12
CA VAL A 116 -5.25 -5.82 2.20
C VAL A 116 -5.42 -4.85 3.35
N ASP A 117 -5.37 -5.36 4.56
CA ASP A 117 -5.43 -4.57 5.78
C ASP A 117 -4.27 -4.98 6.70
N LEU A 118 -3.78 -4.03 7.49
CA LEU A 118 -2.65 -4.25 8.39
C LEU A 118 -2.87 -3.44 9.66
N GLU A 119 -3.11 -4.15 10.77
CA GLU A 119 -3.26 -3.54 12.09
C GLU A 119 -2.32 -4.18 13.11
N PRO A 120 -1.81 -3.42 14.10
CA PRO A 120 -0.99 -3.98 15.14
C PRO A 120 -1.87 -4.79 16.09
N VAL A 121 -1.36 -5.92 16.56
CA VAL A 121 -2.04 -6.66 17.63
C VAL A 121 -2.02 -5.80 18.89
N ARG A 122 -3.20 -5.38 19.34
CA ARG A 122 -3.40 -4.58 20.54
C ARG A 122 -3.85 -5.50 21.67
N THR A 123 -3.13 -5.50 22.79
CA THR A 123 -3.49 -6.27 23.99
C THR A 123 -4.18 -5.41 25.05
N ASP A 124 -4.31 -4.12 24.80
CA ASP A 124 -4.88 -3.10 25.69
C ASP A 124 -6.35 -2.75 25.38
N LEU A 125 -6.95 -3.43 24.40
CA LEU A 125 -8.33 -3.22 23.96
C LEU A 125 -9.23 -4.37 24.44
N ASP A 126 -10.40 -4.04 24.99
CA ASP A 126 -11.46 -5.02 25.22
C ASP A 126 -12.10 -5.39 23.87
N LEU A 127 -11.59 -6.48 23.29
CA LEU A 127 -12.08 -6.99 22.02
C LEU A 127 -13.52 -7.51 22.13
N GLY A 128 -14.02 -7.85 23.32
CA GLY A 128 -15.37 -8.34 23.53
C GLY A 128 -16.42 -7.25 23.34
N GLU A 129 -16.20 -6.07 23.92
CA GLU A 129 -17.09 -4.91 23.73
C GLU A 129 -17.09 -4.42 22.29
N LEU A 130 -15.92 -4.34 21.66
CA LEU A 130 -15.81 -4.00 20.23
C LEU A 130 -16.51 -5.03 19.34
N ALA A 131 -16.29 -6.33 19.60
CA ALA A 131 -16.91 -7.40 18.84
C ALA A 131 -18.44 -7.31 18.86
N ALA A 132 -19.04 -6.93 19.99
CA ALA A 132 -20.49 -6.75 20.09
C ALA A 132 -21.05 -5.67 19.15
N ILE A 133 -20.24 -4.66 18.80
CA ILE A 133 -20.64 -3.51 17.97
C ILE A 133 -20.35 -3.77 16.49
N VAL A 134 -19.19 -4.32 16.16
CA VAL A 134 -18.72 -4.44 14.76
C VAL A 134 -18.91 -5.81 14.13
N LEU A 135 -18.90 -6.90 14.90
CA LEU A 135 -19.02 -8.25 14.35
C LEU A 135 -20.48 -8.68 14.25
N THR A 136 -20.79 -9.46 13.22
CA THR A 136 -22.07 -10.16 13.11
C THR A 136 -22.20 -11.23 14.19
N PRO A 137 -23.43 -11.69 14.53
CA PRO A 137 -23.62 -12.76 15.51
C PRO A 137 -22.85 -14.05 15.19
N GLY A 138 -22.71 -14.39 13.91
CA GLY A 138 -21.98 -15.59 13.47
C GLY A 138 -20.47 -15.47 13.67
N GLU A 139 -19.88 -14.29 13.40
CA GLU A 139 -18.46 -14.04 13.64
C GLU A 139 -18.13 -14.02 15.14
N ARG A 140 -19.02 -13.47 15.98
CA ARG A 140 -18.84 -13.49 17.44
C ARG A 140 -18.85 -14.89 18.05
N ALA A 141 -19.56 -15.84 17.42
CA ALA A 141 -19.62 -17.22 17.91
C ALA A 141 -18.32 -18.00 17.68
N LEU A 142 -17.36 -17.44 16.93
CA LEU A 142 -16.05 -18.05 16.62
C LEU A 142 -14.89 -17.46 17.44
N LEU A 143 -15.14 -16.45 18.28
CA LEU A 143 -14.18 -15.88 19.22
C LEU A 143 -14.16 -16.67 20.53
#